data_AF-A0A353M0C2-F1
#
_entry.id   AF-A0A353M0C2-F1
#
_cell.length_a   1.000
_cell.length_b   1.000
_cell.length_c   1.000
_cell.angle_alpha   90.00
_cell.angle_beta   90.00
_cell.angle_gamma   90.00
#
_symmetry.space_group_name_H-M   'P 1'
#
loop_
_entity.id
_entity.type
_entity.pdbx_description
1 polymer ?
#
loop_
_entity_poly.entity_id
_entity_poly.type
_entity_poly.pdbx_seq_one_letter_code
_entity_poly.pdbx_strand_id
1 'polypeptide(L)' 'LHVFEIAEGYERLLTEFQLTQEELAARLGVSQANVANKIRLLRLPVGVRQIISREML' A
#
# COMPACT_ATOMS: atom_id res chain seq x y z
N LEU A 1 4.28 8.03 9.15
CA LEU A 1 4.07 7.45 7.81
C LEU A 1 2.59 7.47 7.50
N HIS A 2 2.21 8.21 6.48
CA HIS A 2 0.84 8.30 6.01
C HIS A 2 0.49 7.04 5.17
N VAL A 3 -0.77 6.61 5.15
CA VAL A 3 -1.14 5.31 4.54
C VAL A 3 -0.79 5.21 3.06
N PHE A 4 -0.89 6.32 2.32
CA PHE A 4 -0.56 6.37 0.90
C PHE A 4 0.94 6.26 0.65
N GLU A 5 1.79 6.85 1.51
CA GLU A 5 3.25 6.67 1.42
C GLU A 5 3.65 5.21 1.63
N ILE A 6 3.00 4.51 2.57
CA ILE A 6 3.24 3.07 2.79
C ILE A 6 2.80 2.27 1.57
N ALA A 7 1.63 2.58 1.00
CA ALA A 7 1.13 1.90 -0.18
C ALA A 7 2.05 2.08 -1.40
N GLU A 8 2.56 3.31 -1.62
CA GLU A 8 3.55 3.60 -2.66
C GLU A 8 4.87 2.86 -2.40
N GLY A 9 5.31 2.81 -1.14
CA GLY A 9 6.46 2.01 -0.72
C GLY A 9 6.29 0.52 -1.06
N TYR A 10 5.09 -0.04 -0.84
CA TYR A 10 4.80 -1.43 -1.19
C TYR A 10 4.83 -1.65 -2.70
N GLU A 11 4.22 -0.79 -3.53
CA GLU A 11 4.29 -0.93 -4.99
C GLU A 11 5.73 -0.87 -5.51
N ARG A 12 6.56 0.04 -4.98
CA ARG A 12 7.98 0.09 -5.35
C ARG A 12 8.71 -1.20 -4.99
N LEU A 13 8.53 -1.71 -3.78
CA LEU A 13 9.19 -2.94 -3.36
C LEU A 13 8.78 -4.14 -4.22
N LEU A 14 7.51 -4.24 -4.59
CA LEU A 14 7.03 -5.30 -5.49
C LEU A 14 7.63 -5.17 -6.89
N THR A 15 7.68 -3.95 -7.44
CA THR A 15 8.11 -3.72 -8.82
C THR A 15 9.63 -3.72 -8.97
N GLU A 16 10.38 -3.09 -8.07
CA GLU A 16 11.84 -2.98 -8.13
C GLU A 16 12.53 -4.32 -7.85
N PHE A 17 12.00 -5.12 -6.92
CA PHE A 17 12.58 -6.40 -6.52
C PHE A 17 11.84 -7.61 -7.08
N GLN A 18 10.86 -7.39 -7.97
CA GLN A 18 9.98 -8.42 -8.56
C GLN A 18 9.39 -9.39 -7.52
N LEU A 19 9.01 -8.85 -6.36
CA LEU A 19 8.41 -9.63 -5.29
C LEU A 19 6.93 -9.85 -5.56
N THR A 20 6.43 -11.00 -5.13
CA THR A 20 4.99 -11.22 -4.92
C THR A 20 4.52 -10.51 -3.65
N GLN A 21 3.21 -10.27 -3.56
CA GLN A 21 2.61 -9.70 -2.35
C GLN A 21 2.78 -10.61 -1.13
N GLU A 22 2.85 -11.92 -1.33
CA GLU A 22 3.07 -12.90 -0.27
C GLU A 22 4.50 -12.82 0.27
N GLU A 23 5.51 -12.76 -0.61
CA GLU A 23 6.91 -12.61 -0.19
C GLU A 23 7.16 -11.28 0.53
N LEU A 24 6.58 -10.18 0.03
CA LEU A 24 6.69 -8.89 0.70
C LEU A 24 6.03 -8.93 2.09
N ALA A 25 4.84 -9.52 2.18
CA ALA A 25 4.13 -9.64 3.44
C ALA A 25 4.90 -10.48 4.47
N ALA A 26 5.48 -11.60 4.05
CA ALA A 26 6.32 -12.45 4.89
C ALA A 26 7.55 -11.71 5.42
N ARG A 27 8.24 -10.92 4.56
CA ARG A 27 9.41 -10.11 4.98
C ARG A 27 9.05 -8.99 5.95
N LEU A 28 7.84 -8.43 5.84
CA LEU A 28 7.36 -7.34 6.69
C LEU A 28 6.62 -7.83 7.95
N GLY A 29 6.39 -9.13 8.11
CA GLY A 29 5.64 -9.69 9.24
C GLY A 29 4.16 -9.30 9.26
N VAL A 30 3.56 -9.08 8.09
CA VAL A 30 2.13 -8.73 7.93
C VAL A 30 1.41 -9.74 7.05
N SER A 31 0.09 -9.65 6.94
CA SER A 31 -0.67 -10.52 6.02
C SER A 31 -0.57 -10.02 4.58
N GLN A 32 -0.63 -10.95 3.61
CA GLN A 32 -0.72 -10.62 2.19
C GLN A 32 -1.92 -9.70 1.89
N ALA A 33 -3.04 -9.90 2.59
CA ALA A 33 -4.21 -9.03 2.50
C ALA A 33 -3.93 -7.59 2.94
N ASN A 34 -3.08 -7.37 3.95
CA ASN A 34 -2.66 -6.04 4.37
C ASN A 34 -1.94 -5.30 3.23
N VAL A 35 -0.95 -5.96 2.62
CA VAL A 35 -0.21 -5.44 1.46
C VAL A 35 -1.16 -5.12 0.30
N ALA A 36 -2.02 -6.09 -0.06
CA ALA A 36 -2.99 -5.94 -1.15
C ALA A 36 -3.95 -4.77 -0.92
N ASN A 37 -4.49 -4.63 0.29
CA ASN A 37 -5.45 -3.58 0.63
C ASN A 37 -4.82 -2.20 0.57
N LYS A 38 -3.59 -2.03 1.06
CA LYS A 38 -2.88 -0.75 0.93
C LYS A 38 -2.67 -0.35 -0.53
N ILE A 39 -2.22 -1.28 -1.38
CA ILE A 39 -2.03 -1.01 -2.81
C ILE A 39 -3.35 -0.66 -3.49
N ARG A 40 -4.47 -1.30 -3.14
CA ARG A 40 -5.79 -0.96 -3.69
C ARG A 40 -6.20 0.49 -3.41
N LEU A 41 -5.75 1.09 -2.30
CA LEU A 41 -6.02 2.51 -2.01
C LEU A 41 -5.42 3.44 -3.07
N LEU A 42 -4.29 3.08 -3.68
CA LEU A 42 -3.68 3.87 -4.76
C LEU A 42 -4.55 3.91 -6.02
N ARG A 43 -5.41 2.91 -6.22
CA ARG A 43 -6.31 2.82 -7.38
C ARG A 43 -7.60 3.64 -7.22
N LEU A 44 -7.84 4.20 -6.03
CA LEU A 44 -9.00 5.05 -5.80
C LEU A 44 -8.85 6.39 -6.55
N PRO A 45 -9.97 7.00 -6.99
CA PRO A 45 -9.95 8.32 -7.58
C PRO A 45 -9.28 9.35 -6.65
N VAL A 46 -8.59 10.34 -7.23
CA VAL A 46 -7.82 11.34 -6.49
C VAL A 46 -8.66 12.02 -5.40
N GLY A 47 -9.91 12.39 -5.70
CA GLY A 47 -10.81 13.01 -4.73
C GLY A 47 -11.10 12.11 -3.51
N VAL A 48 -11.26 10.79 -3.73
CA VAL A 48 -11.46 9.83 -2.63
C VAL A 48 -10.18 9.70 -1.80
N ARG A 49 -9.00 9.65 -2.44
CA ARG A 49 -7.72 9.61 -1.73
C ARG A 49 -7.50 10.87 -0.88
N GLN A 50 -7.91 12.04 -1.38
CA GLN A 50 -7.85 13.30 -0.64
C GLN A 50 -8.77 13.29 0.59
N ILE A 51 -9.99 12.76 0.47
CA ILE A 51 -10.91 12.61 1.60
C ILE A 51 -10.28 11.70 2.67
N ILE A 52 -9.81 10.52 2.28
CA ILE A 52 -9.14 9.58 3.21
C ILE A 52 -7.93 10.23 3.88
N SER A 53 -7.11 10.96 3.12
CA SER A 53 -5.93 11.65 3.66
C SER A 53 -6.30 12.73 4.68
N ARG A 54 -7.43 13.42 4.48
CA ARG A 54 -7.91 14.46 5.38
C ARG A 54 -8.51 13.88 6.67
N GLU A 55 -9.31 12.81 6.55
CA GLU A 55 -10.00 12.19 7.70
C GLU A 55 -9.07 11.36 8.61
N MET A 56 -7.84 11.07 8.16
CA MET A 56 -6.84 10.38 8.98
C MET A 56 -5.83 11.30 9.67
N LEU A 57 -6.03 12.62 9.59
CA LEU A 57 -5.35 13.63 10.41
C LEU A 57 -6.08 13.78 11.76
#